data_AF-V9F613-F1
#
_entry.id   AF-V9F613-F1
#
_cell.length_a   1.000
_cell.length_b   1.000
_cell.length_c   1.000
_cell.angle_alpha   90.00
_cell.angle_beta   90.00
_cell.angle_gamma   90.00
#
_symmetry.space_group_name_H-M   'P 1'
#
loop_
_entity.id
_entity.type
_entity.pdbx_description
1 polymer ?
#
loop_
_entity_poly.entity_id
_entity_poly.type
_entity_poly.pdbx_seq_one_letter_code
_entity_poly.pdbx_strand_id
1 'polypeptide(L)'
;MKKIGVLLPTRSQYFPNSVGGPTETASLHYYSYQGDHSVVDKFSTVDDDNFSQVGDFYRKTLDAAARERLTDNIAGSLVNASKPVTGYNTLSVPKLHEECPVTLEIPGTWYQGL
;
A
#
# COMPACT_ATOMS: atom_id res chain seq x y z
N MET A 1 -17.49 -42.23 28.80
CA MET A 1 -17.07 -40.97 28.16
C MET A 1 -18.18 -40.49 27.24
N LYS A 2 -18.95 -39.48 27.66
CA LYS A 2 -20.11 -38.97 26.91
C LYS A 2 -19.59 -37.89 25.97
N LYS A 3 -19.46 -38.18 24.67
CA LYS A 3 -19.20 -37.14 23.65
C LYS A 3 -20.43 -36.23 23.63
N ILE A 4 -20.35 -35.09 24.30
CA ILE A 4 -21.29 -33.98 24.12
C ILE A 4 -20.92 -33.33 22.79
N GLY A 5 -21.29 -34.01 21.70
CA GLY A 5 -21.39 -33.38 20.39
C GLY A 5 -22.76 -32.73 20.36
N VAL A 6 -22.80 -31.41 20.34
CA VAL A 6 -24.02 -30.68 19.97
C VAL A 6 -24.34 -31.09 18.53
N LEU A 7 -25.18 -32.10 18.35
CA LEU A 7 -25.79 -32.42 17.08
C LEU A 7 -26.73 -31.23 16.79
N LEU A 8 -26.29 -30.31 15.93
CA LEU A 8 -27.15 -29.21 15.49
C LEU A 8 -28.46 -29.82 14.97
N PRO A 9 -29.62 -29.40 15.49
CA PRO A 9 -30.91 -30.01 15.15
C PRO A 9 -31.19 -29.81 13.65
N THR A 10 -31.40 -30.91 12.92
CA THR A 10 -32.10 -31.06 11.61
C THR A 10 -32.07 -29.91 10.58
N ARG A 11 -31.04 -29.05 10.57
CA ARG A 11 -30.95 -27.90 9.68
C ARG A 11 -30.33 -28.32 8.35
N SER A 12 -30.91 -27.86 7.24
CA SER A 12 -30.33 -28.10 5.92
C SER A 12 -28.88 -27.61 5.85
N GLN A 13 -27.99 -28.46 5.33
CA GLN A 13 -26.59 -28.11 5.07
C GLN A 13 -26.38 -27.56 3.64
N TYR A 14 -27.45 -27.44 2.85
CA TYR A 14 -27.41 -26.95 1.48
C TYR A 14 -28.50 -25.89 1.24
N PHE A 15 -28.28 -25.05 0.24
CA PHE A 15 -29.21 -24.01 -0.23
C PHE A 15 -29.31 -24.06 -1.78
N PRO A 16 -30.49 -23.88 -2.39
CA PRO A 16 -31.80 -23.74 -1.75
C PRO A 16 -32.26 -25.03 -1.06
N ASN A 17 -33.15 -24.94 -0.07
CA ASN A 17 -33.68 -26.11 0.65
C ASN A 17 -35.18 -25.99 0.93
N SER A 18 -35.83 -27.14 1.11
CA SER A 18 -37.28 -27.25 1.34
C SER A 18 -37.66 -27.55 2.79
N VAL A 19 -36.72 -27.45 3.74
CA VAL A 19 -36.91 -27.85 5.15
C VAL A 19 -36.76 -26.70 6.15
N GLY A 20 -36.97 -25.45 5.69
CA GLY A 20 -36.95 -24.28 6.57
C GLY A 20 -35.57 -23.88 7.08
N GLY A 21 -34.51 -24.16 6.31
CA GLY A 21 -33.16 -23.65 6.55
C GLY A 21 -33.02 -22.15 6.29
N PRO A 22 -31.82 -21.57 6.47
CA PRO A 22 -31.59 -20.15 6.27
C PRO A 22 -31.96 -19.68 4.86
N THR A 23 -32.47 -18.46 4.75
CA THR A 23 -32.91 -17.82 3.51
C THR A 23 -32.09 -16.57 3.21
N GLU A 24 -31.94 -16.25 1.92
CA GLU A 24 -31.28 -15.02 1.49
C GLU A 24 -32.13 -13.80 1.86
N THR A 25 -31.46 -12.70 2.22
CA THR A 25 -32.11 -11.42 2.55
C THR A 25 -31.80 -10.40 1.44
N ALA A 26 -32.78 -10.17 0.56
CA ALA A 26 -32.61 -9.32 -0.61
C ALA A 26 -32.16 -7.87 -0.28
N SER A 27 -32.52 -7.36 0.89
CA SER A 27 -32.13 -6.02 1.34
C SER A 27 -30.65 -5.89 1.72
N LEU A 28 -29.91 -7.00 1.80
CA LEU A 28 -28.47 -7.02 2.11
C LEU A 28 -27.61 -7.32 0.87
N HIS A 29 -28.17 -7.16 -0.33
CA HIS A 29 -27.37 -7.27 -1.56
C HIS A 29 -26.27 -6.22 -1.57
N TYR A 30 -25.08 -6.65 -2.01
CA TYR A 30 -23.98 -5.72 -2.30
C TYR A 30 -24.40 -4.74 -3.40
N TYR A 31 -23.83 -3.53 -3.36
CA TYR A 31 -24.01 -2.55 -4.42
C TYR A 31 -23.50 -3.12 -5.75
N SER A 32 -24.32 -2.97 -6.80
CA SER A 32 -23.91 -3.26 -8.16
C SER A 32 -23.12 -2.08 -8.73
N TYR A 33 -22.00 -2.37 -9.39
CA TYR A 33 -21.18 -1.39 -10.11
C TYR A 33 -21.12 -1.77 -11.58
N GLN A 34 -21.24 -0.77 -12.45
CA GLN A 34 -20.99 -0.90 -13.88
C GLN A 34 -19.89 0.10 -14.23
N GLY A 35 -18.86 -0.38 -14.90
CA GLY A 35 -17.77 0.44 -15.43
C GLY A 35 -17.53 0.10 -16.89
N ASP A 36 -17.02 1.06 -17.64
CA ASP A 36 -16.62 0.86 -19.03
C ASP A 36 -15.32 0.06 -19.08
N HIS A 37 -15.44 -1.26 -19.04
CA HIS A 37 -14.31 -2.18 -19.12
C HIS A 37 -14.41 -2.96 -20.44
N SER A 38 -13.48 -2.70 -21.36
CA SER A 38 -13.41 -3.41 -22.65
C SER A 38 -12.64 -4.73 -22.57
N VAL A 39 -11.75 -4.87 -21.58
CA VAL A 39 -10.84 -6.02 -21.43
C VAL A 39 -10.64 -6.35 -19.94
N VAL A 40 -10.57 -7.64 -19.62
CA VAL A 40 -10.19 -8.16 -18.30
C VAL A 40 -8.74 -8.63 -18.37
N ASP A 41 -7.81 -7.86 -17.81
CA ASP A 41 -6.37 -8.16 -17.80
C ASP A 41 -5.65 -7.56 -16.58
N LYS A 42 -4.36 -7.86 -16.44
CA LYS A 42 -3.45 -7.29 -15.45
C LYS A 42 -2.83 -6.00 -15.98
N PHE A 43 -3.48 -4.88 -15.69
CA PHE A 43 -2.95 -3.55 -16.02
C PHE A 43 -1.84 -3.16 -15.05
N SER A 44 -0.68 -2.75 -15.58
CA SER A 44 0.43 -2.22 -14.78
C SER A 44 0.13 -0.80 -14.33
N THR A 45 0.42 -0.50 -13.06
CA THR A 45 0.32 0.84 -12.45
C THR A 45 1.70 1.40 -12.10
N VAL A 46 2.76 0.87 -12.71
CA VAL A 46 4.15 1.24 -12.40
C VAL A 46 4.45 2.71 -12.70
N ASP A 47 3.78 3.28 -13.69
CA ASP A 47 3.96 4.67 -14.14
C ASP A 47 2.88 5.61 -13.60
N ASP A 48 2.03 5.14 -12.67
CA ASP A 48 1.07 6.00 -11.98
C ASP A 48 1.80 7.07 -11.16
N ASP A 49 1.12 8.18 -10.89
CA ASP A 49 1.72 9.28 -10.14
C ASP A 49 1.99 8.89 -8.67
N ASN A 50 3.27 8.65 -8.37
CA ASN A 50 3.73 8.31 -7.02
C ASN A 50 4.34 9.49 -6.26
N PHE A 51 4.46 10.68 -6.87
CA PHE A 51 5.27 11.78 -6.32
C PHE A 51 4.48 13.06 -6.02
N SER A 52 3.38 13.36 -6.73
CA SER A 52 2.67 14.63 -6.54
C SER A 52 2.09 14.78 -5.14
N GLN A 53 1.40 13.74 -4.63
CA GLN A 53 0.77 13.79 -3.30
C GLN A 53 1.82 13.89 -2.18
N VAL A 54 2.91 13.12 -2.29
CA VAL A 54 3.97 13.12 -1.28
C VAL A 54 4.77 14.42 -1.32
N GLY A 55 5.01 14.98 -2.52
CA GLY A 55 5.60 16.30 -2.67
C GLY A 55 4.74 17.40 -2.04
N ASP A 56 3.42 17.32 -2.20
CA ASP A 56 2.49 18.25 -1.56
C ASP A 56 2.45 18.11 -0.04
N PHE A 57 2.46 16.89 0.48
CA PHE A 57 2.62 16.64 1.91
C PHE A 57 3.91 17.30 2.45
N TYR A 58 5.03 17.11 1.76
CA TYR A 58 6.31 17.67 2.18
C TYR A 58 6.33 19.21 2.15
N ARG A 59 5.83 19.83 1.08
CA ARG A 59 5.90 21.29 0.89
C ARG A 59 4.81 22.06 1.63
N LYS A 60 3.59 21.54 1.65
CA LYS A 60 2.39 22.27 2.07
C LYS A 60 1.93 21.90 3.49
N THR A 61 2.30 20.71 3.98
CA THR A 61 1.84 20.21 5.28
C THR A 61 2.93 20.23 6.35
N LEU A 62 4.19 19.96 5.99
CA LEU A 62 5.29 19.95 6.96
C LEU A 62 5.93 21.33 7.12
N ASP A 63 6.17 21.74 8.37
CA ASP A 63 7.04 22.88 8.69
C ASP A 63 8.54 22.51 8.55
N ALA A 64 9.42 23.51 8.70
CA ALA A 64 10.86 23.30 8.55
C ALA A 64 11.44 22.27 9.53
N ALA A 65 11.03 22.32 10.80
CA ALA A 65 11.52 21.40 11.81
C ALA A 65 11.01 19.96 11.58
N ALA A 66 9.79 19.81 11.07
CA ALA A 66 9.22 18.52 10.72
C ALA A 66 9.91 17.92 9.48
N ARG A 67 10.26 18.75 8.48
CA ARG A 67 11.06 18.32 7.33
C ARG A 67 12.44 17.84 7.74
N GLU A 68 13.11 18.54 8.64
CA GLU A 68 14.42 18.16 9.18
C GLU A 68 14.35 16.80 9.90
N ARG A 69 13.41 16.65 10.86
CA ARG A 69 13.21 15.37 11.56
C ARG A 69 12.86 14.23 10.60
N LEU A 70 12.08 14.50 9.56
CA LEU A 70 11.73 13.49 8.55
C LEU A 70 13.00 13.03 7.81
N THR A 71 13.83 13.97 7.35
CA THR A 71 15.09 13.67 6.68
C THR A 71 16.04 12.88 7.59
N ASP A 72 16.20 13.28 8.85
CA ASP A 72 17.06 12.60 9.82
C ASP A 72 16.61 11.17 10.10
N ASN A 73 15.30 10.96 10.26
CA ASN A 73 14.74 9.63 10.47
C ASN A 73 14.96 8.72 9.26
N ILE A 74 14.78 9.25 8.04
CA ILE A 74 15.02 8.50 6.79
C ILE A 74 16.51 8.16 6.69
N ALA A 75 17.40 9.13 6.88
CA ALA A 75 18.84 8.91 6.82
C ALA A 75 19.32 7.90 7.88
N GLY A 76 18.85 8.04 9.12
CA GLY A 76 19.17 7.12 10.22
C GLY A 76 18.67 5.69 9.96
N SER A 77 17.52 5.52 9.32
CA SER A 77 17.03 4.19 8.95
C SER A 77 17.79 3.57 7.77
N LEU A 78 18.36 4.39 6.87
CA LEU A 78 19.06 3.92 5.68
C LEU A 78 20.56 3.66 5.89
N VAL A 79 21.14 4.17 6.98
CA VAL A 79 22.59 4.07 7.24
C VAL A 79 23.11 2.63 7.31
N ASN A 80 22.25 1.69 7.71
CA ASN A 80 22.59 0.26 7.82
C ASN A 80 22.01 -0.57 6.67
N ALA A 81 21.37 0.05 5.69
CA ALA A 81 20.83 -0.65 4.53
C ALA A 81 21.96 -1.05 3.57
N SER A 82 21.69 -2.07 2.75
CA SER A 82 22.64 -2.47 1.70
C SER A 82 22.75 -1.39 0.62
N LYS A 83 23.93 -1.25 0.01
CA LYS A 83 24.21 -0.22 -1.00
C LYS A 83 23.17 -0.14 -2.15
N PRO A 84 22.63 -1.25 -2.68
CA PRO A 84 21.57 -1.17 -3.69
C PRO A 84 20.30 -0.49 -3.15
N VAL A 85 19.90 -0.82 -1.92
CA VAL A 85 18.70 -0.28 -1.29
C VAL A 85 18.84 1.22 -1.00
N THR A 86 20.01 1.65 -0.55
CA THR A 86 20.30 3.08 -0.35
C THR A 86 20.27 3.84 -1.69
N GLY A 87 20.80 3.24 -2.77
CA GLY A 87 20.83 3.84 -4.12
C GLY A 87 19.46 4.07 -4.76
N TYR A 88 18.49 3.17 -4.58
CA TYR A 88 17.13 3.37 -5.13
C TYR A 88 16.39 4.53 -4.45
N ASN A 89 16.60 4.72 -3.14
CA ASN A 89 15.95 5.80 -2.39
C ASN A 89 16.54 7.18 -2.74
N THR A 90 17.86 7.30 -2.91
CA THR A 90 18.49 8.55 -3.38
C THR A 90 18.06 8.96 -4.78
N LEU A 91 17.60 8.03 -5.63
CA LEU A 91 17.04 8.34 -6.96
C LEU A 91 15.55 8.74 -6.93
N SER A 92 14.84 8.42 -5.83
CA SER A 92 13.40 8.60 -5.72
C SER A 92 13.03 9.87 -4.94
N VAL A 93 13.77 10.21 -3.88
CA VAL A 93 13.52 11.39 -3.04
C VAL A 93 13.68 12.73 -3.79
N PRO A 94 14.67 12.91 -4.70
CA PRO A 94 14.77 14.13 -5.49
C PRO A 94 13.58 14.36 -6.43
N LYS A 95 12.82 13.31 -6.81
CA LYS A 95 11.59 13.46 -7.61
C LYS A 95 10.44 14.11 -6.83
N LEU A 96 10.54 14.18 -5.50
CA LEU A 96 9.53 14.80 -4.64
C LEU A 96 9.65 16.32 -4.59
N HIS A 97 10.88 16.87 -4.63
CA HIS A 97 11.15 18.31 -4.60
C HIS A 97 12.63 18.64 -4.91
N GLU A 98 12.86 19.67 -5.72
CA GLU A 98 14.18 20.16 -6.17
C GLU A 98 15.09 20.64 -5.02
N GLU A 99 14.51 21.13 -3.92
CA GLU A 99 15.27 21.52 -2.71
C GLU A 99 15.16 20.53 -1.54
N CYS A 100 14.66 19.31 -1.75
CA CYS A 100 14.74 18.29 -0.69
C CYS A 100 16.20 17.83 -0.59
N PRO A 101 16.98 18.27 0.42
CA PRO A 101 18.40 18.03 0.47
C PRO A 101 18.62 16.67 1.13
N VAL A 102 18.21 15.61 0.44
CA VAL A 102 18.76 14.28 0.70
C VAL A 102 19.83 14.02 -0.36
N THR A 103 20.76 14.98 -0.51
CA THR A 103 22.09 14.69 -1.03
C THR A 103 22.79 13.89 0.06
N LEU A 104 22.51 12.59 0.09
CA LEU A 104 23.25 11.62 0.86
C LEU A 104 24.60 11.49 0.14
N GLU A 105 25.47 12.49 0.31
CA GLU A 105 26.89 12.36 0.03
C GLU A 105 27.42 11.32 1.02
N ILE A 106 27.32 10.05 0.63
CA ILE A 106 28.07 8.99 1.29
C ILE A 106 29.54 9.34 1.04
N PRO A 107 30.33 9.66 2.07
CA PRO A 107 31.72 10.01 1.87
C PRO A 107 32.44 8.79 1.28
N GLY A 108 32.83 8.87 0.00
CA GLY A 108 33.70 7.89 -0.64
C GLY A 108 33.21 7.18 -1.90
N THR A 109 32.14 7.60 -2.58
CA THR A 109 31.79 7.02 -3.90
C THR A 109 31.67 8.10 -4.99
N TRP A 110 32.74 8.24 -5.78
CA TRP A 110 32.69 8.89 -7.08
C TRP A 110 31.80 8.06 -8.02
N TYR A 111 30.63 8.57 -8.39
CA TYR A 111 29.92 8.06 -9.56
C TYR A 111 30.63 8.59 -10.81
N GLN A 112 31.50 7.77 -11.40
CA GLN A 112 31.88 7.89 -12.80
C GLN A 112 30.69 7.41 -13.65
N GLY A 113 30.37 8.18 -14.68
CA GLY A 113 29.10 8.13 -15.39
C GLY A 113 28.77 6.83 -16.13
N LEU A 114 27.47 6.72 -16.40
CA LEU A 114 26.90 6.09 -17.60
C LEU A 114 25.95 7.11 -18.23
#